data_AF-A0A0M4JNU3-F1
#
_entry.id   AF-A0A0M4JNU3-F1
#
_cell.length_a   1.000
_cell.length_b   1.000
_cell.length_c   1.000
_cell.angle_alpha   90.00
_cell.angle_beta   90.00
_cell.angle_gamma   90.00
#
_symmetry.space_group_name_H-M   'P 1'
#
loop_
_entity.id
_entity.type
_entity.pdbx_description
1 polymer ?
#
loop_
_entity_poly.entity_id
_entity_poly.type
_entity_poly.pdbx_seq_one_letter_code
_entity_poly.pdbx_strand_id
1 'polypeptide(L)'
;PRLAAAFRESCRWSAKLTFLFFSWVLLALVAWSLMPLTLYPRVRLFPFQQLPWPVLTQSPTYWFLYLHQILATFFFCSIDMNTDCFFATVMTHMSTQFKILASRIADLRLRENTQKSKLCAEVDTSTPHDEMYKELCLCIETHKELIRLVGLLESLMNPVAMLQFLVGAVSSCVVLFSATYSPDSSSAMKCWGSLPLLLTQLFLYCSGAQHILDESE
;
A
#
# COMPACT_ATOMS: atom_id res chain seq x y z
N PRO A 1 -23.16 -13.62 -2.10
CA PRO A 1 -22.41 -14.44 -1.12
C PRO A 1 -21.04 -14.97 -1.59
N ARG A 2 -20.92 -15.60 -2.77
CA ARG A 2 -19.64 -16.16 -3.27
C ARG A 2 -18.61 -15.10 -3.68
N LEU A 3 -19.03 -14.05 -4.40
CA LEU A 3 -18.17 -12.88 -4.73
C LEU A 3 -17.65 -12.16 -3.48
N ALA A 4 -18.50 -11.92 -2.49
CA ALA A 4 -18.11 -11.31 -1.22
C ALA A 4 -17.14 -12.17 -0.39
N ALA A 5 -17.16 -13.51 -0.55
CA ALA A 5 -16.24 -14.41 0.12
C ALA A 5 -14.86 -14.43 -0.56
N ALA A 6 -14.82 -14.56 -1.89
CA ALA A 6 -13.59 -14.48 -2.69
C ALA A 6 -12.88 -13.13 -2.51
N PHE A 7 -13.65 -12.04 -2.38
CA PHE A 7 -13.12 -10.71 -2.13
C PHE A 7 -12.52 -10.55 -0.72
N ARG A 8 -13.24 -11.00 0.33
CA ARG A 8 -12.71 -10.98 1.70
C ARG A 8 -11.44 -11.80 1.82
N GLU A 9 -11.37 -12.89 1.07
CA GLU A 9 -10.17 -13.68 0.97
C GLU A 9 -9.03 -12.89 0.32
N SER A 10 -9.27 -12.22 -0.82
CA SER A 10 -8.29 -11.34 -1.47
C SER A 10 -7.78 -10.21 -0.56
N CYS A 11 -8.67 -9.48 0.12
CA CYS A 11 -8.29 -8.45 1.09
C CYS A 11 -7.47 -9.02 2.26
N ARG A 12 -7.83 -10.21 2.75
CA ARG A 12 -7.09 -10.87 3.83
C ARG A 12 -5.71 -11.32 3.37
N TRP A 13 -5.58 -11.75 2.12
CA TRP A 13 -4.29 -12.07 1.51
C TRP A 13 -3.43 -10.81 1.36
N SER A 14 -3.99 -9.71 0.86
CA SER A 14 -3.29 -8.43 0.77
C SER A 14 -2.84 -7.92 2.13
N ALA A 15 -3.71 -7.93 3.15
CA ALA A 15 -3.35 -7.51 4.51
C ALA A 15 -2.25 -8.39 5.14
N LYS A 16 -2.31 -9.71 4.93
CA LYS A 16 -1.25 -10.62 5.37
C LYS A 16 0.07 -10.33 4.65
N LEU A 17 0.01 -10.07 3.34
CA LEU A 17 1.18 -9.73 2.53
C LEU A 17 1.81 -8.41 3.00
N THR A 18 1.01 -7.40 3.30
CA THR A 18 1.47 -6.14 3.88
C THR A 18 2.11 -6.33 5.26
N PHE A 19 1.53 -7.18 6.12
CA PHE A 19 2.12 -7.48 7.44
C PHE A 19 3.45 -8.24 7.34
N LEU A 20 3.52 -9.22 6.44
CA LEU A 20 4.76 -9.96 6.14
C LEU A 20 5.83 -9.02 5.59
N PHE A 21 5.44 -8.09 4.71
CA PHE A 21 6.30 -7.07 4.17
C PHE A 21 6.85 -6.14 5.26
N PHE A 22 6.02 -5.64 6.17
CA PHE A 22 6.51 -4.85 7.30
C PHE A 22 7.50 -5.61 8.18
N SER A 23 7.19 -6.87 8.47
CA SER A 23 8.06 -7.74 9.26
C SER A 23 9.41 -7.93 8.55
N TRP A 24 9.40 -8.12 7.23
CA TRP A 24 10.60 -8.20 6.39
C TRP A 24 11.44 -6.91 6.43
N VAL A 25 10.81 -5.75 6.26
CA VAL A 25 11.49 -4.44 6.29
C VAL A 25 12.15 -4.20 7.64
N LEU A 26 11.47 -4.51 8.74
CA LEU A 26 12.03 -4.39 10.09
C LEU A 26 13.22 -5.35 10.30
N LEU A 27 13.10 -6.60 9.87
CA LEU A 27 14.19 -7.58 9.92
C LEU A 27 15.40 -7.12 9.10
N ALA A 28 15.17 -6.61 7.89
CA ALA A 28 16.22 -6.09 7.03
C ALA A 28 16.91 -4.88 7.68
N LEU A 29 16.14 -3.95 8.27
CA LEU A 29 16.69 -2.79 8.98
C LEU A 29 17.58 -3.20 10.15
N VAL A 30 17.13 -4.16 10.96
CA VAL A 30 17.92 -4.71 12.07
C VAL A 30 19.19 -5.38 11.53
N ALA A 31 19.07 -6.22 10.51
CA ALA A 31 20.23 -6.88 9.89
C ALA A 31 21.25 -5.85 9.35
N TRP A 32 20.79 -4.79 8.68
CA TRP A 32 21.63 -3.70 8.19
C TRP A 32 22.31 -2.92 9.32
N SER A 33 21.60 -2.68 10.42
CA SER A 33 22.19 -2.01 11.58
C SER A 33 23.28 -2.88 12.22
N LEU A 34 23.10 -4.20 12.29
CA LEU A 34 24.07 -5.10 12.93
C LEU A 34 25.27 -5.43 12.03
N MET A 35 25.12 -5.32 10.72
CA MET A 35 26.11 -5.67 9.72
C MET A 35 27.51 -5.03 9.92
N PRO A 36 27.67 -3.72 10.20
CA PRO A 36 28.98 -3.12 10.47
C PRO A 36 29.64 -3.65 11.75
N LEU A 37 28.83 -4.00 12.76
CA LEU A 37 29.31 -4.48 14.06
C LEU A 37 29.82 -5.93 13.97
N THR A 38 29.16 -6.75 13.15
CA THR A 38 29.47 -8.20 13.06
C THR A 38 30.53 -8.51 12.00
N LEU A 39 30.50 -7.85 10.84
CA LEU A 39 31.40 -8.15 9.72
C LEU A 39 32.70 -7.34 9.75
N TYR A 40 32.71 -6.14 10.34
CA TYR A 40 33.90 -5.27 10.37
C TYR A 40 34.22 -4.75 11.78
N PRO A 41 34.40 -5.63 12.79
CA PRO A 41 34.60 -5.21 14.17
C PRO A 41 35.87 -4.35 14.38
N ARG A 42 36.83 -4.41 13.45
CA ARG A 42 38.09 -3.67 13.52
C ARG A 42 38.04 -2.30 12.82
N VAL A 43 37.00 -2.02 12.04
CA VAL A 43 36.85 -0.77 11.27
C VAL A 43 35.53 -0.13 11.64
N ARG A 44 35.58 1.09 12.19
CA ARG A 44 34.37 1.84 12.58
C ARG A 44 33.67 2.38 11.33
N LEU A 45 32.79 1.55 10.76
CA LEU A 45 31.94 1.89 9.62
C LEU A 45 30.56 2.34 10.11
N PHE A 46 29.92 3.23 9.36
CA PHE A 46 28.52 3.59 9.58
C PHE A 46 27.58 2.59 8.87
N PRO A 47 26.36 2.36 9.38
CA PRO A 47 25.44 1.36 8.83
C PRO A 47 24.84 1.76 7.47
N PHE A 48 24.59 3.06 7.26
CA PHE A 48 23.91 3.54 6.05
C PHE A 48 24.79 4.46 5.21
N GLN A 49 25.24 5.58 5.79
CA GLN A 49 26.03 6.59 5.06
C GLN A 49 27.41 6.76 5.69
N GLN A 50 28.46 6.53 4.90
CA GLN A 50 29.83 6.79 5.33
C GLN A 50 30.08 8.31 5.34
N LEU A 51 30.46 8.84 6.50
CA LEU A 51 30.83 10.24 6.66
C LEU A 51 32.34 10.42 6.40
N PRO A 52 32.76 11.43 5.62
CA PRO A 52 34.15 11.61 5.20
C PRO A 52 35.09 12.12 6.30
N TRP A 53 34.66 12.15 7.57
CA TRP A 53 35.36 12.81 8.66
C TRP A 53 36.04 11.80 9.60
N PRO A 54 37.33 11.46 9.39
CA PRO A 54 38.03 10.44 10.17
C PRO A 54 38.30 10.82 11.64
N VAL A 55 38.16 12.10 12.01
CA VAL A 55 38.26 12.55 13.41
C VAL A 55 37.06 12.09 14.23
N LEU A 56 35.87 12.00 13.62
CA LEU A 56 34.63 11.61 14.31
C LEU A 56 34.56 10.11 14.60
N THR A 57 35.28 9.27 13.86
CA THR A 57 35.35 7.83 14.11
C THR A 57 36.22 7.47 15.33
N GLN A 58 37.16 8.32 15.75
CA GLN A 58 38.00 8.06 16.94
C GLN A 58 37.37 8.57 18.26
N SER A 59 36.47 9.54 18.16
CA SER A 59 35.77 10.17 19.29
C SER A 59 34.52 9.40 19.76
N PRO A 60 34.07 9.53 21.03
CA PRO A 60 32.79 8.99 21.51
C PRO A 60 31.57 9.51 20.70
N THR A 61 31.73 10.59 19.94
CA THR A 61 30.74 11.10 18.98
C THR A 61 30.35 10.08 17.91
N TYR A 62 31.20 9.09 17.63
CA TYR A 62 30.89 8.00 16.71
C TYR A 62 29.58 7.29 17.09
N TRP A 63 29.42 6.91 18.36
CA TRP A 63 28.25 6.17 18.83
C TRP A 63 26.96 7.00 18.77
N PHE A 64 27.05 8.31 19.06
CA PHE A 64 25.92 9.21 18.91
C PHE A 64 25.47 9.34 17.45
N LEU A 65 26.41 9.49 16.52
CA LEU A 65 26.10 9.53 15.08
C LEU A 65 25.58 8.20 14.56
N TYR A 66 26.13 7.09 15.04
CA TYR A 66 25.68 5.76 14.71
C TYR A 66 24.23 5.54 15.14
N LEU A 67 23.89 5.87 16.38
CA LEU A 67 22.51 5.82 16.89
C LEU A 67 21.60 6.79 16.12
N HIS A 68 22.09 7.99 15.82
CA HIS A 68 21.33 8.98 15.05
C HIS A 68 20.99 8.47 13.65
N GLN A 69 21.92 7.81 12.94
CA GLN A 69 21.63 7.20 11.64
C GLN A 69 20.57 6.10 11.74
N ILE A 70 20.65 5.22 12.75
CA ILE A 70 19.64 4.18 12.97
C ILE A 70 18.26 4.80 13.21
N LEU A 71 18.17 5.81 14.08
CA LEU A 71 16.92 6.49 14.38
C LEU A 71 16.37 7.22 13.15
N ALA A 72 17.21 7.96 12.43
CA ALA A 72 16.80 8.68 11.22
C ALA A 72 16.26 7.72 10.15
N THR A 73 16.95 6.60 9.90
CA THR A 73 16.49 5.58 8.95
C THR A 73 15.21 4.91 9.43
N PHE A 74 15.07 4.61 10.72
CA PHE A 74 13.83 4.08 11.28
C PHE A 74 12.64 5.02 11.06
N PHE A 75 12.82 6.32 11.30
CA PHE A 75 11.77 7.32 11.04
C PHE A 75 11.44 7.41 9.55
N PHE A 76 12.45 7.44 8.68
CA PHE A 76 12.25 7.48 7.24
C PHE A 76 11.47 6.27 6.74
N CYS A 77 11.89 5.05 7.10
CA CYS A 77 11.16 3.84 6.78
C CYS A 77 9.74 3.86 7.35
N SER A 78 9.55 4.36 8.57
CA SER A 78 8.21 4.46 9.17
C SER A 78 7.30 5.41 8.39
N ILE A 79 7.82 6.55 7.90
CA ILE A 79 7.04 7.50 7.09
C ILE A 79 6.63 6.87 5.76
N ASP A 80 7.56 6.22 5.06
CA ASP A 80 7.28 5.54 3.78
C ASP A 80 6.24 4.43 3.97
N MET A 81 6.45 3.57 4.98
CA MET A 81 5.56 2.48 5.33
C MET A 81 4.15 2.96 5.69
N ASN A 82 4.03 4.05 6.46
CA ASN A 82 2.73 4.64 6.80
C ASN A 82 2.03 5.22 5.57
N THR A 83 2.78 5.81 4.65
CA THR A 83 2.25 6.36 3.39
C THR A 83 1.67 5.24 2.51
N ASP A 84 2.44 4.16 2.31
CA ASP A 84 1.98 2.97 1.58
C ASP A 84 0.72 2.36 2.24
N CYS A 85 0.71 2.25 3.57
CA CYS A 85 -0.44 1.75 4.35
C CYS A 85 -1.69 2.63 4.23
N PHE A 86 -1.50 3.95 4.29
CA PHE A 86 -2.57 4.91 4.13
C PHE A 86 -3.25 4.73 2.76
N PHE A 87 -2.46 4.67 1.68
CA PHE A 87 -3.00 4.46 0.35
C PHE A 87 -3.70 3.10 0.20
N ALA A 88 -3.09 2.01 0.68
CA ALA A 88 -3.71 0.69 0.67
C ALA A 88 -5.05 0.66 1.42
N THR A 89 -5.12 1.33 2.57
CA THR A 89 -6.34 1.42 3.38
C THR A 89 -7.43 2.22 2.66
N VAL A 90 -7.09 3.38 2.11
CA VAL A 90 -8.04 4.20 1.35
C VAL A 90 -8.54 3.42 0.14
N MET A 91 -7.65 2.79 -0.64
CA MET A 91 -8.06 1.98 -1.79
C MET A 91 -9.04 0.86 -1.40
N THR A 92 -8.74 0.14 -0.31
CA THR A 92 -9.62 -0.92 0.22
C THR A 92 -10.97 -0.35 0.68
N HIS A 93 -10.96 0.82 1.32
CA HIS A 93 -12.17 1.50 1.75
C HIS A 93 -13.05 1.87 0.56
N MET A 94 -12.45 2.46 -0.48
CA MET A 94 -13.15 2.86 -1.71
C MET A 94 -13.80 1.67 -2.40
N SER A 95 -13.05 0.58 -2.59
CA SER A 95 -13.62 -0.65 -3.15
C SER A 95 -14.75 -1.23 -2.30
N THR A 96 -14.68 -1.08 -0.97
CA THR A 96 -15.78 -1.52 -0.08
C THR A 96 -17.02 -0.66 -0.28
N GLN A 97 -16.87 0.66 -0.45
CA GLN A 97 -17.99 1.56 -0.72
C GLN A 97 -18.67 1.26 -2.06
N PHE A 98 -17.89 1.01 -3.12
CA PHE A 98 -18.44 0.59 -4.42
C PHE A 98 -19.25 -0.71 -4.31
N LYS A 99 -18.78 -1.69 -3.54
CA LYS A 99 -19.53 -2.94 -3.29
C LYS A 99 -20.84 -2.71 -2.57
N ILE A 100 -20.84 -1.85 -1.55
CA ILE A 100 -22.06 -1.50 -0.81
C ILE A 100 -23.06 -0.86 -1.77
N LEU A 101 -22.60 0.06 -2.61
CA LEU A 101 -23.42 0.70 -3.62
C LEU A 101 -23.99 -0.32 -4.63
N ALA A 102 -23.15 -1.19 -5.19
CA ALA A 102 -23.58 -2.25 -6.12
C ALA A 102 -24.63 -3.18 -5.48
N SER A 103 -24.45 -3.53 -4.20
CA SER A 103 -25.42 -4.32 -3.45
C SER A 103 -26.75 -3.59 -3.25
N ARG A 104 -26.74 -2.28 -2.98
CA ARG A 104 -27.95 -1.48 -2.85
C ARG A 104 -28.72 -1.39 -4.16
N ILE A 105 -28.01 -1.18 -5.28
CA ILE A 105 -28.62 -1.15 -6.62
C ILE A 105 -29.23 -2.51 -6.99
N ALA A 106 -28.56 -3.61 -6.66
CA ALA A 106 -29.09 -4.95 -6.88
C ALA A 106 -30.36 -5.23 -6.07
N ASP A 107 -30.39 -4.79 -4.80
CA ASP A 107 -31.58 -4.91 -3.94
C ASP A 107 -32.76 -4.06 -4.43
N LEU A 108 -32.49 -2.85 -4.91
CA LEU A 108 -33.48 -2.00 -5.57
C LEU A 108 -34.11 -2.68 -6.79
N ARG A 109 -33.30 -3.30 -7.66
CA ARG A 109 -33.81 -4.08 -8.82
C ARG A 109 -34.70 -5.26 -8.40
N LEU A 110 -34.33 -5.96 -7.32
CA LEU A 110 -35.13 -7.08 -6.79
C LEU A 110 -36.47 -6.59 -6.24
N ARG A 111 -36.49 -5.46 -5.52
CA ARG A 111 -37.72 -4.81 -5.04
C ARG A 111 -38.61 -4.36 -6.18
N GLU A 112 -38.05 -3.73 -7.23
CA GLU A 112 -38.80 -3.32 -8.42
C GLU A 112 -39.48 -4.51 -9.11
N ASN A 113 -38.75 -5.60 -9.33
CA ASN A 113 -39.28 -6.82 -9.97
C ASN A 113 -40.38 -7.49 -9.12
N THR A 114 -40.19 -7.53 -7.80
CA THR A 114 -41.19 -8.08 -6.87
C THR A 114 -42.45 -7.22 -6.84
N GLN A 115 -42.30 -5.90 -6.88
CA GLN A 115 -43.42 -4.97 -6.90
C GLN A 115 -44.18 -5.02 -8.23
N LYS A 116 -43.49 -5.11 -9.38
CA LYS A 116 -44.13 -5.36 -10.69
C LYS A 116 -44.94 -6.66 -10.71
N SER A 117 -44.42 -7.73 -10.09
CA SER A 117 -45.14 -9.01 -9.99
C SER A 117 -46.39 -8.94 -9.10
N LYS A 118 -46.40 -8.09 -8.07
CA LYS A 118 -47.55 -7.89 -7.16
C LYS A 118 -48.58 -6.90 -7.70
N LEU A 119 -48.15 -5.89 -8.46
CA LEU A 119 -49.06 -4.90 -9.06
C LEU A 119 -49.94 -5.51 -10.17
N CYS A 120 -49.54 -6.64 -10.76
CA CYS A 120 -50.42 -7.45 -11.61
C CYS A 120 -51.55 -8.16 -10.84
N ALA A 121 -51.54 -8.14 -9.50
CA ALA A 121 -52.52 -8.82 -8.65
C ALA A 121 -53.40 -7.87 -7.81
N GLU A 122 -52.96 -6.65 -7.48
CA GLU A 122 -53.76 -5.67 -6.74
C GLU A 122 -53.33 -4.23 -7.03
N VAL A 123 -54.31 -3.35 -7.25
CA VAL A 123 -54.16 -1.91 -7.47
C VAL A 123 -54.31 -1.19 -6.14
N ASP A 124 -53.21 -0.78 -5.50
CA ASP A 124 -53.27 0.33 -4.55
C ASP A 124 -51.97 1.15 -4.38
N THR A 125 -52.18 2.47 -4.41
CA THR A 125 -51.46 3.65 -3.88
C THR A 125 -49.93 3.83 -3.97
N SER A 126 -49.49 4.48 -5.06
CA SER A 126 -48.74 5.77 -5.18
C SER A 126 -47.62 6.24 -4.22
N THR A 127 -47.26 5.54 -3.14
CA THR A 127 -46.17 5.91 -2.20
C THR A 127 -44.85 5.13 -2.35
N PRO A 128 -44.82 3.81 -2.63
CA PRO A 128 -43.56 3.03 -2.63
C PRO A 128 -42.64 3.33 -3.82
N HIS A 129 -43.20 3.86 -4.92
CA HIS A 129 -42.42 4.16 -6.13
C HIS A 129 -41.56 5.43 -5.97
N ASP A 130 -41.98 6.36 -5.12
CA ASP A 130 -41.29 7.63 -4.85
C ASP A 130 -40.10 7.44 -3.89
N GLU A 131 -40.23 6.50 -2.94
CA GLU A 131 -39.12 6.08 -2.06
C GLU A 131 -38.02 5.34 -2.85
N MET A 132 -38.40 4.42 -3.74
CA MET A 132 -37.46 3.69 -4.60
C MET A 132 -36.70 4.65 -5.54
N TYR A 133 -37.39 5.66 -6.07
CA TYR A 133 -36.77 6.69 -6.90
C TYR A 133 -35.77 7.54 -6.10
N LYS A 134 -36.13 7.98 -4.88
CA LYS A 134 -35.21 8.72 -3.99
C LYS A 134 -33.97 7.89 -3.62
N GLU A 135 -34.14 6.60 -3.35
CA GLU A 135 -33.04 5.70 -3.02
C GLU A 135 -32.09 5.49 -4.22
N LEU A 136 -32.64 5.40 -5.44
CA LEU A 136 -31.85 5.38 -6.67
C LEU A 136 -31.08 6.70 -6.89
N CYS A 137 -31.72 7.86 -6.69
CA CYS A 137 -31.05 9.16 -6.77
C CYS A 137 -29.87 9.24 -5.80
N LEU A 138 -30.05 8.79 -4.56
CA LEU A 138 -29.01 8.77 -3.54
C LEU A 138 -27.85 7.82 -3.93
N CYS A 139 -28.16 6.68 -4.55
CA CYS A 139 -27.14 5.77 -5.09
C CYS A 139 -26.32 6.45 -6.20
N ILE A 140 -26.96 7.16 -7.13
CA ILE A 140 -26.27 7.89 -8.21
C ILE A 140 -25.38 9.01 -7.65
N GLU A 141 -25.87 9.75 -6.66
CA GLU A 141 -25.10 10.81 -6.01
C GLU A 141 -23.89 10.24 -5.28
N THR A 142 -24.08 9.17 -4.50
CA THR A 142 -22.99 8.45 -3.82
C THR A 142 -21.95 7.93 -4.83
N HIS A 143 -22.39 7.36 -5.95
CA HIS A 143 -21.48 6.89 -7.00
C HIS A 143 -20.59 8.01 -7.56
N LYS A 144 -21.19 9.17 -7.84
CA LYS A 144 -20.45 10.35 -8.34
C LYS A 144 -19.43 10.85 -7.33
N GLU A 145 -19.79 10.89 -6.05
CA GLU A 145 -18.86 11.27 -4.97
C GLU A 145 -17.69 10.29 -4.85
N LEU A 146 -17.96 8.98 -4.92
CA LEU A 146 -16.91 7.96 -4.89
C LEU A 146 -15.95 8.10 -6.06
N ILE A 147 -16.45 8.28 -7.29
CA ILE A 147 -15.60 8.52 -8.48
C ILE A 147 -14.74 9.77 -8.29
N ARG A 148 -15.31 10.86 -7.75
CA ARG A 148 -14.56 12.10 -7.48
C ARG A 148 -13.43 11.86 -6.47
N LEU A 149 -13.69 11.07 -5.43
CA LEU A 149 -12.70 10.74 -4.42
C LEU A 149 -11.62 9.77 -4.96
N VAL A 150 -11.96 8.84 -5.86
CA VAL A 150 -10.95 8.04 -6.60
C VAL A 150 -10.06 8.94 -7.44
N GLY A 151 -10.63 9.89 -8.19
CA GLY A 151 -9.83 10.82 -9.00
C GLY A 151 -8.89 11.69 -8.16
N LEU A 152 -9.33 12.13 -6.98
CA LEU A 152 -8.46 12.82 -6.02
C LEU A 152 -7.33 11.90 -5.52
N LEU A 153 -7.66 10.67 -5.14
CA LEU A 153 -6.69 9.69 -4.67
C LEU A 153 -5.65 9.39 -5.75
N GLU A 154 -6.07 9.20 -6.99
CA GLU A 154 -5.19 8.97 -8.14
C GLU A 154 -4.24 10.15 -8.35
N SER A 155 -4.75 11.38 -8.32
CA SER A 155 -3.92 12.58 -8.45
C SER A 155 -2.87 12.73 -7.34
N LEU A 156 -3.12 12.19 -6.15
CA LEU A 156 -2.17 12.21 -5.03
C LEU A 156 -1.20 11.03 -5.07
N MET A 157 -1.70 9.84 -5.40
CA MET A 157 -0.90 8.61 -5.45
C MET A 157 0.05 8.57 -6.63
N ASN A 158 -0.39 8.97 -7.82
CA ASN A 158 0.39 8.82 -9.05
C ASN A 158 1.79 9.46 -8.96
N PRO A 159 1.96 10.73 -8.55
CA PRO A 159 3.30 11.31 -8.42
C PRO A 159 4.15 10.62 -7.33
N VAL A 160 3.53 10.18 -6.23
CA VAL A 160 4.24 9.48 -5.14
C VAL A 160 4.73 8.12 -5.61
N ALA A 161 3.86 7.33 -6.24
CA ALA A 161 4.18 6.02 -6.77
C ALA A 161 5.25 6.11 -7.88
N MET A 162 5.17 7.11 -8.77
CA MET A 162 6.19 7.37 -9.78
C MET A 162 7.55 7.68 -9.14
N LEU A 163 7.60 8.56 -8.15
CA LEU A 163 8.83 8.93 -7.47
C LEU A 163 9.45 7.73 -6.74
N GLN A 164 8.63 6.97 -6.02
CA GLN A 164 9.03 5.79 -5.27
C GLN A 164 9.58 4.70 -6.21
N PHE A 165 8.93 4.49 -7.36
CA PHE A 165 9.42 3.57 -8.38
C PHE A 165 10.74 4.02 -8.98
N LEU A 166 10.86 5.30 -9.35
CA LEU A 166 12.07 5.84 -9.97
C LEU A 166 13.28 5.77 -9.02
N VAL A 167 13.11 6.30 -7.81
CA VAL A 167 14.15 6.30 -6.76
C VAL A 167 14.52 4.85 -6.40
N GLY A 168 13.52 3.99 -6.28
CA GLY A 168 13.70 2.57 -6.05
C GLY A 168 14.53 1.89 -7.13
N ALA A 169 14.13 2.04 -8.39
CA ALA A 169 14.80 1.42 -9.54
C ALA A 169 16.27 1.86 -9.61
N VAL A 170 16.55 3.16 -9.50
CA VAL A 170 17.92 3.68 -9.47
C VAL A 170 18.71 3.09 -8.30
N SER A 171 18.13 3.06 -7.10
CA SER A 171 18.79 2.51 -5.91
C SER A 171 19.10 1.02 -6.07
N SER A 172 18.16 0.24 -6.62
CA SER A 172 18.37 -1.19 -6.88
C SER A 172 19.44 -1.44 -7.94
N CYS A 173 19.49 -0.63 -8.98
CA CYS A 173 20.56 -0.71 -9.99
C CYS A 173 21.94 -0.47 -9.36
N VAL A 174 22.08 0.53 -8.48
CA VAL A 174 23.34 0.83 -7.77
C VAL A 174 23.74 -0.32 -6.84
N VAL A 175 22.78 -0.88 -6.10
CA VAL A 175 23.02 -2.00 -5.18
C VAL A 175 23.39 -3.27 -5.96
N LEU A 176 22.70 -3.55 -7.06
CA LEU A 176 22.98 -4.68 -7.94
C LEU A 176 24.36 -4.59 -8.59
N PHE A 177 24.72 -3.41 -9.10
CA PHE A 177 26.08 -3.15 -9.60
C PHE A 177 27.12 -3.41 -8.50
N SER A 178 26.90 -2.88 -7.31
CA SER A 178 27.82 -3.07 -6.17
C SER A 178 27.98 -4.55 -5.79
N ALA A 179 26.91 -5.34 -5.84
CA ALA A 179 26.95 -6.78 -5.56
C ALA A 179 27.61 -7.60 -6.68
N THR A 180 27.54 -7.13 -7.93
CA THR A 180 28.15 -7.84 -9.07
C THR A 180 29.66 -7.65 -9.10
N TYR A 181 30.13 -6.45 -8.72
CA TYR A 181 31.55 -6.08 -8.79
C TYR A 181 32.31 -6.26 -7.47
N SER A 182 31.63 -6.31 -6.32
CA SER A 182 32.29 -6.54 -5.03
C SER A 182 32.31 -8.04 -4.71
N PRO A 183 33.47 -8.65 -4.40
CA PRO A 183 33.55 -10.04 -3.92
C PRO A 183 33.00 -10.23 -2.50
N ASP A 184 32.41 -9.19 -1.93
CA ASP A 184 32.00 -9.10 -0.55
C ASP A 184 30.54 -9.57 -0.37
N SER A 185 30.35 -10.62 0.44
CA SER A 185 29.03 -11.18 0.81
C SER A 185 28.06 -10.13 1.36
N SER A 186 28.64 -9.07 1.93
CA SER A 186 27.97 -7.92 2.50
C SER A 186 27.11 -7.19 1.44
N SER A 187 27.60 -7.03 0.21
CA SER A 187 26.87 -6.38 -0.88
C SER A 187 25.72 -7.24 -1.42
N ALA A 188 25.89 -8.56 -1.46
CA ALA A 188 24.83 -9.49 -1.87
C ALA A 188 23.65 -9.49 -0.88
N MET A 189 23.93 -9.38 0.42
CA MET A 189 22.89 -9.23 1.45
C MET A 189 22.07 -7.95 1.25
N LYS A 190 22.70 -6.85 0.81
CA LYS A 190 22.01 -5.59 0.50
C LYS A 190 21.04 -5.73 -0.68
N CYS A 191 21.48 -6.42 -1.74
CA CYS A 191 20.60 -6.74 -2.88
C CYS A 191 19.36 -7.52 -2.46
N TRP A 192 19.56 -8.55 -1.64
CA TRP A 192 18.46 -9.40 -1.17
C TRP A 192 17.46 -8.62 -0.32
N GLY A 193 17.91 -7.63 0.46
CA GLY A 193 17.02 -6.77 1.24
C GLY A 193 16.24 -5.76 0.39
N SER A 194 16.86 -5.16 -0.63
CA SER A 194 16.29 -4.03 -1.37
C SER A 194 15.38 -4.41 -2.54
N LEU A 195 15.67 -5.49 -3.26
CA LEU A 195 14.90 -5.89 -4.45
C LEU A 195 13.45 -6.30 -4.14
N PRO A 196 13.18 -7.14 -3.12
CA PRO A 196 11.82 -7.48 -2.72
C PRO A 196 11.00 -6.27 -2.28
N LEU A 197 11.67 -5.22 -1.76
CA LEU A 197 11.02 -3.99 -1.31
C LEU A 197 10.21 -3.35 -2.44
N LEU A 198 10.87 -3.14 -3.58
CA LEU A 198 10.29 -2.46 -4.74
C LEU A 198 9.20 -3.26 -5.43
N LEU A 199 9.44 -4.57 -5.59
CA LEU A 199 8.49 -5.47 -6.23
C LEU A 199 7.18 -5.53 -5.43
N THR A 200 7.27 -5.56 -4.11
CA THR A 200 6.09 -5.64 -3.24
C THR A 200 5.30 -4.34 -3.25
N GLN A 201 5.97 -3.18 -3.22
CA GLN A 201 5.32 -1.88 -3.32
C GLN A 201 4.57 -1.74 -4.65
N LEU A 202 5.22 -2.08 -5.76
CA LEU A 202 4.58 -2.05 -7.09
C LEU A 202 3.36 -2.98 -7.15
N PHE A 203 3.51 -4.21 -6.64
CA PHE A 203 2.41 -5.17 -6.61
C PHE A 203 1.21 -4.65 -5.81
N LEU A 204 1.44 -4.06 -4.63
CA LEU A 204 0.38 -3.50 -3.79
C LEU A 204 -0.35 -2.34 -4.49
N TYR A 205 0.39 -1.41 -5.09
CA TYR A 205 -0.19 -0.28 -5.81
C TYR A 205 -1.02 -0.75 -7.03
N CYS A 206 -0.45 -1.61 -7.88
CA CYS A 206 -1.13 -2.10 -9.07
C CYS A 206 -2.35 -2.96 -8.72
N SER A 207 -2.24 -3.85 -7.73
CA SER A 207 -3.35 -4.70 -7.31
C SER A 207 -4.49 -3.89 -6.67
N GLY A 208 -4.17 -2.87 -5.88
CA GLY A 208 -5.17 -1.98 -5.29
C GLY A 208 -5.90 -1.16 -6.34
N ALA A 209 -5.17 -0.59 -7.30
CA ALA A 209 -5.75 0.18 -8.39
C ALA A 209 -6.67 -0.67 -9.28
N GLN A 210 -6.23 -1.86 -9.69
CA GLN A 210 -7.06 -2.78 -10.47
C GLN A 210 -8.36 -3.13 -9.75
N HIS A 211 -8.28 -3.36 -8.44
CA HIS A 211 -9.45 -3.70 -7.64
C HIS A 211 -10.47 -2.54 -7.51
N ILE A 212 -10.02 -1.28 -7.56
CA ILE A 212 -10.93 -0.13 -7.63
C ILE A 212 -11.61 -0.08 -8.98
N LEU A 213 -10.85 -0.29 -10.06
CA LEU A 213 -11.36 -0.27 -11.43
C LEU A 213 -12.47 -1.32 -11.62
N ASP A 214 -12.20 -2.57 -11.24
CA ASP A 214 -13.13 -3.69 -11.37
C ASP A 214 -14.45 -3.48 -10.59
N GLU A 215 -14.45 -2.71 -9.50
CA GLU A 215 -15.65 -2.43 -8.70
C GLU A 215 -16.36 -1.14 -9.09
N SER A 216 -15.72 -0.30 -9.90
CA SER A 216 -16.29 0.95 -10.40
C SER A 216 -17.13 0.78 -11.68
N GLU A 217 -16.90 -0.30 -12.43
CA GLU A 217 -17.66 -0.70 -13.62
C GLU A 217 -18.99 -1.41 -13.28
#